data_AF-A0A0H5NXT0-F1
#
_entry.id   AF-A0A0H5NXT0-F1
#
_cell.length_a   1.000
_cell.length_b   1.000
_cell.length_c   1.000
_cell.angle_alpha   90.00
_cell.angle_beta   90.00
_cell.angle_gamma   90.00
#
_symmetry.space_group_name_H-M   'P 1'
#
loop_
_entity.id
_entity.type
_entity.pdbx_description
1 polymer ?
#
loop_
_entity_poly.entity_id
_entity_poly.type
_entity_poly.pdbx_seq_one_letter_code
_entity_poly.pdbx_strand_id
1 'polypeptide(L)'
;MTATLKDLSVIDIEAKLSGYEDGYGDVGWFYWDDVAVATETVDVPGLGAVKVIESFGGEGQGDSAYLIFQVQDSDNPYRMRFFRKNGYYASFHGTDWDGGFYEVRPMKHWVTVYEKVG
;
A
#
# COMPACT_ATOMS: atom_id res chain seq x y z
N MET A 1 11.16 -25.10 -5.36
CA MET A 1 10.68 -24.44 -4.14
C MET A 1 10.31 -23.03 -4.51
N THR A 2 9.04 -22.66 -4.38
CA THR A 2 8.59 -21.28 -4.55
C THR A 2 9.08 -20.47 -3.34
N ALA A 3 9.63 -19.27 -3.56
CA ALA A 3 10.04 -18.40 -2.46
C ALA A 3 8.81 -18.02 -1.63
N THR A 4 8.94 -18.02 -0.29
CA THR A 4 7.86 -17.62 0.62
C THR A 4 7.96 -16.13 0.95
N LEU A 5 6.89 -15.49 1.44
CA LEU A 5 6.87 -14.03 1.68
C LEU A 5 8.02 -13.52 2.57
N LYS A 6 8.51 -14.35 3.49
CA LYS A 6 9.66 -14.03 4.36
C LYS A 6 11.00 -13.95 3.63
N ASP A 7 11.11 -14.60 2.47
CA ASP A 7 12.34 -14.72 1.70
C ASP A 7 12.42 -13.63 0.61
N LEU A 8 11.31 -12.94 0.35
CA LEU A 8 11.23 -11.86 -0.63
C LEU A 8 11.80 -10.56 -0.07
N SER A 9 12.66 -9.92 -0.84
CA SER A 9 13.13 -8.56 -0.54
C SER A 9 12.01 -7.53 -0.77
N VAL A 10 12.22 -6.30 -0.28
CA VAL A 10 11.31 -5.18 -0.55
C VAL A 10 11.17 -4.94 -2.05
N ILE A 11 12.26 -5.06 -2.81
CA ILE A 11 12.29 -4.85 -4.27
C ILE A 11 11.47 -5.94 -4.98
N ASP A 12 11.55 -7.20 -4.53
CA ASP A 12 10.76 -8.28 -5.12
C ASP A 12 9.26 -8.06 -4.92
N ILE A 13 8.89 -7.55 -3.74
CA ILE A 13 7.50 -7.23 -3.41
C ILE A 13 7.02 -6.03 -4.22
N GLU A 14 7.84 -4.97 -4.32
CA GLU A 14 7.54 -3.81 -5.13
C GLU A 14 7.28 -4.20 -6.58
N ALA A 15 8.19 -4.98 -7.18
CA ALA A 15 8.08 -5.42 -8.57
C ALA A 15 6.80 -6.26 -8.81
N LYS A 16 6.42 -7.10 -7.85
CA LYS A 16 5.19 -7.90 -7.92
C LYS A 16 3.93 -7.05 -7.82
N LEU A 17 3.92 -6.02 -6.98
CA LEU A 17 2.77 -5.12 -6.84
C LEU A 17 2.68 -4.15 -8.03
N SER A 18 3.78 -3.56 -8.48
CA SER A 18 3.79 -2.64 -9.62
C SER A 18 3.51 -3.34 -10.95
N GLY A 19 3.88 -4.61 -11.07
CA GLY A 19 3.64 -5.43 -12.26
C GLY A 19 2.38 -6.28 -12.18
N TYR A 20 1.53 -6.08 -11.16
CA TYR A 20 0.26 -6.79 -11.09
C TYR A 20 -0.69 -6.24 -12.16
N GLU A 21 -1.09 -7.13 -13.07
CA GLU A 21 -2.09 -6.88 -14.12
C GLU A 21 -3.47 -7.23 -13.58
N ASP A 22 -4.42 -6.30 -13.70
CA ASP A 22 -5.81 -6.59 -13.41
C ASP A 22 -6.46 -7.44 -14.53
N GLY A 23 -7.74 -7.78 -14.39
CA GLY A 23 -8.49 -8.55 -15.38
C GLY A 23 -8.69 -7.85 -16.73
N TYR A 24 -8.36 -6.55 -16.83
CA TYR A 24 -8.45 -5.72 -18.02
C TYR A 24 -7.07 -5.40 -18.63
N GLY A 25 -5.98 -5.85 -18.00
CA GLY A 25 -4.60 -5.63 -18.45
C GLY A 25 -4.01 -4.30 -17.99
N ASP A 26 -4.68 -3.58 -17.08
CA ASP A 26 -4.12 -2.38 -16.47
C ASP A 26 -3.06 -2.77 -15.43
N VAL A 27 -1.95 -2.03 -15.45
CA VAL A 27 -0.78 -2.26 -14.60
C VAL A 27 -0.42 -1.04 -13.78
N GLY A 28 0.19 -1.28 -12.63
CA GLY A 28 0.87 -0.25 -11.87
C GLY A 28 0.09 0.25 -10.66
N TRP A 29 0.61 1.34 -10.10
CA TRP A 29 0.16 1.85 -8.80
C TRP A 29 -1.24 2.47 -8.82
N PHE A 30 -1.72 2.88 -9.99
CA PHE A 30 -3.09 3.40 -10.17
C PHE A 30 -4.16 2.36 -9.88
N TYR A 31 -3.94 1.11 -10.30
CA TYR A 31 -4.85 0.00 -9.95
C TYR A 31 -5.03 -0.14 -8.43
N TRP A 32 -3.94 0.02 -7.68
CA TRP A 32 -3.99 -0.09 -6.23
C TRP A 32 -4.73 1.07 -5.54
N ASP A 33 -4.83 2.23 -6.19
CA ASP A 33 -5.67 3.33 -5.73
C ASP A 33 -7.16 2.95 -5.82
N ASP A 34 -7.57 2.35 -6.94
CA ASP A 34 -8.93 1.84 -7.12
C ASP A 34 -9.26 0.71 -6.13
N VAL A 35 -8.31 -0.22 -5.91
CA VAL A 35 -8.44 -1.27 -4.88
C VAL A 35 -8.62 -0.67 -3.49
N ALA A 36 -7.92 0.43 -3.18
CA ALA A 36 -8.05 1.12 -1.90
C ALA A 36 -9.47 1.68 -1.71
N VAL A 37 -10.03 2.29 -2.75
CA VAL A 37 -11.42 2.81 -2.75
C VAL A 37 -12.44 1.68 -2.62
N ALA A 38 -12.24 0.57 -3.33
CA ALA A 38 -13.13 -0.60 -3.29
C ALA A 38 -12.99 -1.40 -1.98
N THR A 39 -11.93 -1.17 -1.20
CA THR A 39 -11.58 -1.90 0.04
C THR A 39 -11.40 -3.41 -0.13
N GLU A 40 -11.01 -3.81 -1.34
CA GLU A 40 -10.90 -5.21 -1.75
C GLU A 40 -9.61 -5.88 -1.25
N THR A 41 -9.62 -7.21 -1.29
CA THR A 41 -8.44 -8.05 -1.07
C THR A 41 -8.13 -8.79 -2.36
N VAL A 42 -6.90 -8.67 -2.82
CA VAL A 42 -6.42 -9.19 -4.11
C VAL A 42 -5.41 -10.30 -3.84
N ASP A 43 -5.61 -11.48 -4.41
CA ASP A 43 -4.62 -12.56 -4.32
C ASP A 43 -3.55 -12.37 -5.40
N VAL A 44 -2.35 -11.98 -4.99
CA VAL A 44 -1.24 -11.69 -5.91
C VAL A 44 -0.31 -12.91 -6.02
N PRO A 45 -0.11 -13.45 -7.24
CA PRO A 45 0.74 -14.62 -7.45
C PRO A 45 2.15 -14.49 -6.85
N GLY A 46 2.44 -15.35 -5.87
CA GLY A 46 3.72 -15.39 -5.16
C GLY A 46 3.89 -14.33 -4.06
N LEU A 47 2.85 -13.57 -3.72
CA LEU A 47 2.77 -12.79 -2.47
C LEU A 47 1.71 -13.34 -1.52
N GLY A 48 0.56 -13.76 -2.05
CA GLY A 48 -0.65 -14.12 -1.30
C GLY A 48 -1.65 -12.97 -1.27
N ALA A 49 -2.45 -12.89 -0.21
CA ALA A 49 -3.52 -11.90 -0.09
C ALA A 49 -2.94 -10.50 0.22
N VAL A 50 -3.22 -9.54 -0.67
CA VAL A 50 -2.82 -8.14 -0.57
C VAL A 50 -4.04 -7.27 -0.36
N LYS A 51 -3.94 -6.34 0.59
CA LYS A 51 -4.97 -5.34 0.87
C LYS A 51 -4.33 -3.98 1.02
N VAL A 52 -4.93 -2.94 0.42
CA VAL A 52 -4.62 -1.56 0.80
C VAL A 52 -5.44 -1.22 2.04
N ILE A 53 -4.77 -1.02 3.18
CA ILE A 53 -5.40 -0.83 4.49
C ILE A 53 -5.54 0.66 4.86
N GLU A 54 -4.82 1.53 4.18
CA GLU A 54 -4.90 2.98 4.34
C GLU A 54 -4.40 3.65 3.06
N SER A 55 -5.04 4.74 2.66
CA SER A 55 -4.61 5.60 1.57
C SER A 55 -4.82 7.07 1.93
N PHE A 56 -4.04 7.93 1.30
CA PHE A 56 -4.14 9.39 1.43
C PHE A 56 -3.72 10.04 0.12
N GLY A 57 -4.32 11.19 -0.20
CA GLY A 57 -4.05 11.95 -1.42
C GLY A 57 -5.34 12.28 -2.17
N GLY A 58 -5.20 13.02 -3.26
CA GLY A 58 -6.31 13.48 -4.09
C GLY A 58 -6.64 14.96 -3.90
N GLU A 59 -7.71 15.41 -4.58
CA GLU A 59 -8.09 16.81 -4.61
C GLU A 59 -8.36 17.37 -3.21
N GLY A 60 -7.63 18.43 -2.84
CA GLY A 60 -7.80 19.10 -1.55
C GLY A 60 -7.07 18.47 -0.36
N GLN A 61 -6.32 17.38 -0.55
CA GLN A 61 -5.54 16.72 0.51
C GLN A 61 -4.06 17.16 0.56
N GLY A 62 -3.74 18.23 -0.16
CA GLY A 62 -2.37 18.73 -0.29
C GLY A 62 -1.56 17.91 -1.31
N ASP A 63 -0.25 18.10 -1.25
CA ASP A 63 0.66 17.63 -2.29
C ASP A 63 1.13 16.18 -2.08
N SER A 64 0.86 15.58 -0.92
CA SER A 64 1.33 14.24 -0.56
C SER A 64 0.30 13.17 -0.87
N ALA A 65 0.73 12.04 -1.41
CA ALA A 65 -0.08 10.84 -1.54
C ALA A 65 0.64 9.60 -0.99
N TYR A 66 -0.10 8.63 -0.47
CA TYR A 66 0.45 7.34 -0.09
C TYR A 66 -0.58 6.21 -0.11
N LEU A 67 -0.09 4.98 -0.26
CA LEU A 67 -0.83 3.73 -0.04
C LEU A 67 -0.10 2.91 1.03
N ILE A 68 -0.84 2.33 1.96
CA ILE A 68 -0.35 1.35 2.93
C ILE A 68 -0.90 -0.03 2.58
N PHE A 69 0.00 -0.93 2.22
CA PHE A 69 -0.30 -2.32 1.90
C PHE A 69 -0.13 -3.20 3.13
N GLN A 70 -1.04 -4.14 3.30
CA GLN A 70 -0.86 -5.35 4.10
C GLN A 70 -0.72 -6.52 3.13
N VAL A 71 0.38 -7.27 3.23
CA VAL A 71 0.64 -8.49 2.45
C VAL A 71 0.64 -9.68 3.40
N GLN A 72 -0.27 -10.63 3.17
CA GLN A 72 -0.43 -11.85 3.96
C GLN A 72 0.09 -13.06 3.18
N ASP A 73 0.98 -13.82 3.81
CA ASP A 73 1.60 -15.02 3.23
C ASP A 73 0.53 -16.08 2.93
N SER A 74 0.51 -16.63 1.71
CA SER A 74 -0.41 -17.70 1.30
C SER A 74 -0.23 -18.97 2.13
N ASP A 75 1.00 -19.24 2.58
CA ASP A 75 1.35 -20.46 3.32
C ASP A 75 1.17 -20.29 4.84
N ASN A 76 1.05 -19.04 5.33
CA ASN A 76 0.87 -18.76 6.74
C ASN A 76 0.01 -17.49 6.96
N PRO A 77 -1.28 -17.65 7.30
CA PRO A 77 -2.18 -16.51 7.48
C PRO A 77 -1.80 -15.60 8.66
N TYR A 78 -0.92 -16.04 9.56
CA TYR A 78 -0.46 -15.23 10.69
C TYR A 78 0.77 -14.40 10.37
N ARG A 79 1.38 -14.58 9.18
CA ARG A 79 2.51 -13.77 8.74
C ARG A 79 2.02 -12.64 7.83
N MET A 80 2.19 -11.42 8.32
CA MET A 80 1.87 -10.20 7.59
C MET A 80 3.09 -9.29 7.54
N ARG A 81 3.28 -8.63 6.41
CA ARG A 81 4.22 -7.53 6.22
C ARG A 81 3.47 -6.31 5.73
N PHE A 82 3.92 -5.13 6.12
CA PHE A 82 3.27 -3.88 5.75
C PHE A 82 4.22 -3.02 4.94
N PHE A 83 3.70 -2.37 3.90
CA PHE A 83 4.53 -1.55 3.02
C PHE A 83 3.85 -0.22 2.75
N ARG A 84 4.66 0.81 2.55
CA ARG A 84 4.19 2.12 2.14
C ARG A 84 4.73 2.44 0.75
N LYS A 85 3.82 2.78 -0.17
CA LYS A 85 4.16 3.43 -1.43
C LYS A 85 3.85 4.92 -1.30
N ASN A 86 4.84 5.77 -1.59
CA ASN A 86 4.64 7.21 -1.67
C ASN A 86 4.29 7.65 -3.09
N GLY A 87 3.56 8.75 -3.16
CA GLY A 87 3.26 9.49 -4.37
C GLY A 87 3.10 10.98 -4.09
N TYR A 88 2.74 11.72 -5.11
CA TYR A 88 2.54 13.16 -5.10
C TYR A 88 1.26 13.52 -5.84
N TYR A 89 0.41 14.38 -5.28
CA TYR A 89 -0.79 14.86 -5.98
C TYR A 89 -0.52 16.23 -6.62
N ALA A 90 -0.81 16.34 -7.91
CA ALA A 90 -0.79 17.59 -8.67
C ALA A 90 -2.19 17.89 -9.22
N SER A 91 -2.70 19.09 -8.96
CA SER A 91 -4.06 19.52 -9.34
C SER A 91 -4.38 19.46 -10.85
N PHE A 92 -3.36 19.44 -11.72
CA PHE A 92 -3.54 19.29 -13.18
C PHE A 92 -3.29 17.87 -13.70
N HIS A 93 -2.65 17.00 -12.92
CA HIS A 93 -2.15 15.70 -13.39
C HIS A 93 -2.62 14.51 -12.54
N GLY A 94 -3.40 14.75 -11.48
CA GLY A 94 -3.83 13.71 -10.55
C GLY A 94 -2.69 13.27 -9.64
N THR A 95 -2.76 12.03 -9.16
CA THR A 95 -1.74 11.43 -8.31
C THR A 95 -0.65 10.78 -9.16
N ASP A 96 0.61 11.14 -8.94
CA ASP A 96 1.76 10.41 -9.46
C ASP A 96 2.32 9.50 -8.35
N TRP A 97 2.78 8.31 -8.73
CA TRP A 97 3.33 7.30 -7.84
C TRP A 97 4.82 7.10 -8.10
N ASP A 98 5.59 8.19 -8.08
CA ASP A 98 7.05 8.21 -8.29
C ASP A 98 7.88 8.11 -6.99
N GLY A 99 7.23 8.20 -5.84
CA GLY A 99 7.88 8.17 -4.53
C GLY A 99 8.42 6.79 -4.11
N GLY A 100 9.16 6.74 -3.01
CA GLY A 100 9.75 5.47 -2.53
C GLY A 100 8.73 4.41 -2.10
N PHE A 101 9.16 3.14 -2.14
CA PHE A 101 8.49 1.98 -1.57
C PHE A 101 9.35 1.34 -0.48
N TYR A 102 8.79 1.13 0.71
CA TYR A 102 9.53 0.57 1.84
C TYR A 102 8.63 -0.15 2.84
N GLU A 103 9.22 -1.08 3.58
CA GLU A 103 8.53 -1.81 4.66
C GLU A 103 8.29 -0.90 5.86
N VAL A 104 7.08 -1.00 6.42
CA VAL A 104 6.63 -0.27 7.60
C VAL A 104 6.10 -1.25 8.64
N ARG A 105 5.89 -0.76 9.86
CA ARG A 105 5.22 -1.52 10.92
C ARG A 105 4.18 -0.64 11.60
N PRO A 106 3.00 -1.18 11.94
CA PRO A 106 2.01 -0.42 12.69
C PRO A 106 2.56 -0.13 14.10
N MET A 107 2.46 1.12 14.54
CA MET A 107 2.86 1.56 15.88
C MET A 107 1.77 2.45 16.47
N LYS A 108 1.28 2.07 17.65
CA LYS A 108 0.31 2.90 18.40
C LYS A 108 1.07 3.85 19.31
N HIS A 109 0.79 5.14 19.18
CA HIS A 109 1.28 6.18 20.08
C HIS A 109 0.10 6.75 20.87
N TRP A 110 0.24 6.79 22.21
CA TRP A 110 -0.75 7.42 23.08
C TRP A 110 -0.29 8.85 23.39
N VAL A 111 -1.17 9.83 23.14
CA VAL A 111 -0.90 11.24 23.43
C VAL A 111 -1.98 11.77 24.38
N THR A 112 -1.57 12.46 25.43
CA THR A 112 -2.48 13.22 26.31
C THR A 112 -2.57 14.64 25.80
N VAL A 113 -3.77 15.07 25.40
CA VAL A 113 -4.05 16.45 24.98
C VAL A 113 -4.77 17.15 26.13
N TYR A 114 -4.32 18.35 26.48
CA TYR A 114 -4.94 19.19 27.50
C TYR A 114 -5.63 20.37 26.82
N GLU A 115 -6.89 20.61 27.16
CA GLU A 115 -7.65 21.75 26.65
C GLU A 115 -7.57 22.95 27.61
N LYS A 116 -7.76 24.14 27.06
CA LYS A 116 -7.88 25.36 27.85
C LYS A 116 -9.19 25.30 28.63
N VAL A 117 -9.10 25.32 29.96
CA VAL A 117 -10.27 25.56 30.82
C VAL A 117 -10.45 27.08 30.94
N GLY A 118 -11.55 27.60 30.39
CA GLY A 118 -11.93 29.02 30.45
C GLY A 118 -13.26 29.28 29.78
#